data_AF-R4M4W8-F1
#
_entry.id   AF-R4M4W8-F1
#
_cell.length_a   1.000
_cell.length_b   1.000
_cell.length_c   1.000
_cell.angle_alpha   90.00
_cell.angle_beta   90.00
_cell.angle_gamma   90.00
#
_symmetry.space_group_name_H-M   'P 1'
#
loop_
_entity.id
_entity.type
_entity.pdbx_description
1 polymer ?
#
loop_
_entity_poly.entity_id
_entity_poly.type
_entity_poly.pdbx_seq_one_letter_code
_entity_poly.pdbx_strand_id
1 'polypeptide(L)'
;MRRPGRPPDGSAAGQAAVALCAWHNAVRLGDIRAVDPVTRLAAEIDCTVGNILVKHARGLADGDAAELTAVAEELAGIGMAAAAADATKAAARLGPQQR
;
A
#
# COMPACT_ATOMS: atom_id res chain seq x y z
N MET A 1 -28.12 -16.10 -17.43
CA MET A 1 -28.34 -14.72 -17.90
C MET A 1 -27.39 -13.79 -17.14
N ARG A 2 -26.28 -13.36 -17.76
CA ARG A 2 -25.39 -12.33 -17.19
C ARG A 2 -26.08 -10.98 -17.34
N ARG A 3 -26.26 -10.23 -16.24
CA ARG A 3 -26.72 -8.84 -16.33
C ARG A 3 -25.65 -8.02 -17.07
N PRO A 4 -26.03 -7.16 -18.04
CA PRO A 4 -25.09 -6.27 -18.69
C PRO A 4 -24.46 -5.33 -17.66
N GLY A 5 -23.14 -5.16 -17.75
CA GLY A 5 -22.33 -4.37 -16.81
C GLY A 5 -22.84 -2.95 -16.72
N ARG A 6 -23.27 -2.55 -15.52
CA ARG A 6 -23.53 -1.15 -15.19
C ARG A 6 -22.23 -0.37 -15.39
N PRO A 7 -22.25 0.78 -16.10
CA PRO A 7 -21.07 1.64 -16.16
C PRO A 7 -20.69 2.05 -14.73
N PRO A 8 -19.40 2.13 -14.40
CA PRO A 8 -18.98 2.53 -13.06
C PRO A 8 -19.58 3.90 -12.75
N ASP A 9 -20.37 4.01 -11.69
CA ASP A 9 -20.82 5.29 -11.19
C ASP A 9 -19.64 6.01 -10.52
N GLY A 10 -19.56 7.33 -10.66
CA GLY A 10 -18.48 8.12 -10.06
C GLY A 10 -18.38 7.95 -8.54
N SER A 11 -19.46 7.52 -7.90
CA SER A 11 -19.48 7.18 -6.47
C SER A 11 -18.60 5.98 -6.13
N ALA A 12 -18.55 4.93 -6.96
CA ALA A 12 -17.70 3.77 -6.71
C ALA A 12 -16.20 4.12 -6.79
N ALA A 13 -15.81 4.93 -7.78
CA ALA A 13 -14.43 5.42 -7.88
C ALA A 13 -14.03 6.31 -6.69
N GLY A 14 -14.95 7.16 -6.22
CA GLY A 14 -14.73 7.98 -5.03
C GLY A 14 -14.57 7.15 -3.75
N GLN A 15 -15.41 6.14 -3.56
CA GLN A 15 -15.30 5.22 -2.42
C GLN A 15 -13.99 4.41 -2.46
N ALA A 16 -13.57 3.96 -3.64
CA ALA A 16 -12.33 3.24 -3.82
C ALA A 16 -11.11 4.10 -3.45
N ALA A 17 -11.11 5.38 -3.83
CA ALA A 17 -10.06 6.33 -3.44
C ALA A 17 -10.00 6.56 -1.92
N VAL A 18 -11.16 6.70 -1.26
CA VAL A 18 -11.23 6.85 0.21
C VAL A 18 -10.72 5.59 0.90
N ALA A 19 -11.12 4.41 0.43
CA ALA A 19 -10.64 3.14 0.95
C ALA A 19 -9.12 3.02 0.79
N LEU A 20 -8.56 3.44 -0.35
CA LEU A 20 -7.13 3.40 -0.60
C LEU A 20 -6.37 4.30 0.38
N CYS A 21 -6.86 5.52 0.64
CA CYS A 21 -6.29 6.40 1.65
C CYS A 21 -6.34 5.80 3.06
N ALA A 22 -7.44 5.16 3.44
CA ALA A 22 -7.57 4.51 4.75
C ALA A 22 -6.53 3.38 4.91
N TRP A 23 -6.41 2.51 3.90
CA TRP A 23 -5.44 1.44 3.93
C TRP A 23 -4.00 1.92 3.87
N HIS A 24 -3.72 3.00 3.13
CA HIS A 24 -2.40 3.62 3.12
C HIS A 24 -1.95 4.05 4.51
N ASN A 25 -2.84 4.67 5.28
CA ASN A 25 -2.56 5.03 6.68
C ASN A 25 -2.36 3.78 7.55
N ALA A 26 -3.19 2.74 7.40
CA ALA A 26 -3.05 1.50 8.16
C ALA A 26 -1.68 0.81 7.92
N VAL A 27 -1.26 0.71 6.65
CA VAL A 27 0.03 0.12 6.27
C VAL A 27 1.20 0.94 6.82
N ARG A 28 1.15 2.27 6.74
CA ARG A 28 2.20 3.13 7.32
C ARG A 28 2.33 2.99 8.84
N LEU A 29 1.24 2.63 9.51
CA LEU A 29 1.23 2.32 10.95
C LEU A 29 1.60 0.86 11.26
N GLY A 30 1.90 0.05 10.23
CA GLY A 30 2.39 -1.32 10.38
C GLY A 30 1.30 -2.41 10.38
N ASP A 31 0.07 -2.13 9.93
CA ASP A 31 -0.99 -3.15 9.92
C ASP A 31 -0.80 -4.18 8.80
N ILE A 32 -0.19 -5.31 9.14
CA ILE A 32 0.06 -6.44 8.23
C ILE A 32 -1.22 -7.11 7.71
N ARG A 33 -2.38 -6.88 8.34
CA ARG A 33 -3.67 -7.47 7.89
C ARG A 33 -4.20 -6.77 6.65
N ALA A 34 -3.59 -5.65 6.25
CA ALA A 34 -3.99 -4.86 5.09
C ALA A 34 -3.62 -5.51 3.74
N VAL A 35 -2.78 -6.56 3.70
CA VAL A 35 -2.26 -7.15 2.44
C VAL A 35 -3.38 -7.55 1.48
N ASP A 36 -4.35 -8.33 1.96
CA ASP A 36 -5.46 -8.83 1.13
C ASP A 36 -6.40 -7.71 0.63
N PRO A 37 -6.94 -6.84 1.51
CA PRO A 37 -7.84 -5.77 1.06
C PRO A 37 -7.14 -4.75 0.16
N VAL A 38 -5.87 -4.44 0.39
CA VAL A 38 -5.07 -3.55 -0.47
C VAL A 38 -4.81 -4.20 -1.83
N THR A 39 -4.44 -5.47 -1.88
CA THR A 39 -4.17 -6.18 -3.15
C THR A 39 -5.40 -6.19 -4.03
N ARG A 40 -6.57 -6.47 -3.45
CA ARG A 40 -7.84 -6.41 -4.17
C ARG A 40 -8.13 -5.01 -4.68
N LEU A 41 -8.03 -4.00 -3.83
CA LEU A 41 -8.35 -2.63 -4.19
C LEU A 41 -7.39 -2.06 -5.25
N ALA A 42 -6.10 -2.39 -5.16
CA ALA A 42 -5.11 -2.01 -6.16
C ALA A 42 -5.43 -2.63 -7.54
N ALA A 43 -5.91 -3.88 -7.58
CA ALA A 43 -6.36 -4.51 -8.83
C ALA A 43 -7.64 -3.88 -9.40
N GLU A 44 -8.49 -3.28 -8.55
CA GLU A 44 -9.72 -2.60 -8.99
C GLU A 44 -9.45 -1.18 -9.55
N ILE A 45 -8.49 -0.45 -8.97
CA ILE A 45 -8.18 0.95 -9.36
C ILE A 45 -7.03 1.04 -10.36
N ASP A 46 -6.08 0.11 -10.32
CA ASP A 46 -4.84 0.05 -11.11
C ASP A 46 -4.08 1.38 -11.14
N CYS A 47 -3.60 1.82 -9.97
CA CYS A 47 -2.85 3.08 -9.84
C CYS A 47 -1.49 2.88 -9.17
N THR A 48 -0.55 3.78 -9.49
CA THR A 48 0.84 3.76 -8.98
C THR A 48 0.89 3.66 -7.45
N VAL A 49 0.10 4.46 -6.75
CA VAL A 49 0.05 4.45 -5.28
C VAL A 49 -0.50 3.13 -4.75
N GLY A 50 -1.51 2.55 -5.41
CA GLY A 50 -2.04 1.24 -5.06
C GLY A 50 -0.98 0.14 -5.16
N ASN A 51 -0.20 0.15 -6.23
CA ASN A 51 0.87 -0.83 -6.44
C ASN A 51 2.00 -0.69 -5.41
N ILE A 52 2.40 0.54 -5.08
CA ILE A 52 3.38 0.81 -4.01
C ILE A 52 2.84 0.34 -2.65
N LEU A 53 1.54 0.55 -2.39
CA LEU A 53 0.90 0.14 -1.14
C LEU A 53 0.87 -1.40 -0.98
N VAL A 54 0.63 -2.15 -2.06
CA VAL A 54 0.71 -3.62 -2.06
C VAL A 54 2.12 -4.08 -1.67
N LYS A 55 3.16 -3.52 -2.30
CA LYS A 55 4.57 -3.83 -1.96
C LYS A 55 4.87 -3.53 -0.50
N HIS A 56 4.45 -2.35 -0.02
CA HIS A 56 4.65 -1.97 1.38
C HIS A 56 3.98 -2.95 2.34
N ALA A 57 2.71 -3.29 2.10
CA ALA A 57 1.97 -4.23 2.96
C ALA A 57 2.62 -5.62 2.96
N ARG A 58 3.09 -6.12 1.81
CA ARG A 58 3.79 -7.41 1.68
C ARG A 58 5.13 -7.40 2.39
N GLY A 59 5.98 -6.39 2.15
CA GLY A 59 7.26 -6.26 2.83
C GLY A 59 7.12 -6.22 4.35
N LEU A 60 6.04 -5.63 4.89
CA LEU A 60 5.74 -5.69 6.33
C LEU A 60 5.33 -7.10 6.79
N ALA A 61 4.48 -7.79 6.03
CA ALA A 61 3.99 -9.12 6.38
C ALA A 61 5.09 -10.19 6.30
N ASP A 62 5.97 -10.08 5.30
CA ASP A 62 7.07 -11.00 5.04
C ASP A 62 8.33 -10.66 5.88
N GLY A 63 8.35 -9.48 6.51
CA GLY A 63 9.51 -9.00 7.27
C GLY A 63 10.69 -8.61 6.37
N ASP A 64 10.42 -8.25 5.11
CA ASP A 64 11.43 -7.95 4.10
C ASP A 64 11.91 -6.49 4.20
N ALA A 65 13.02 -6.28 4.90
CA ALA A 65 13.64 -4.97 5.05
C ALA A 65 14.15 -4.38 3.70
N ALA A 66 14.50 -5.22 2.72
CA ALA A 66 14.98 -4.75 1.43
C ALA A 66 13.81 -4.23 0.59
N GLU A 67 12.68 -4.95 0.57
CA GLU A 67 11.45 -4.48 -0.08
C GLU A 67 10.96 -3.18 0.54
N LEU A 68 10.98 -3.06 1.88
CA LEU A 68 10.58 -1.84 2.57
C LEU A 68 11.51 -0.65 2.27
N THR A 69 12.79 -0.91 2.02
CA THR A 69 13.74 0.12 1.59
C THR A 69 13.42 0.60 0.17
N ALA A 70 13.17 -0.32 -0.77
CA ALA A 70 12.78 0.03 -2.13
C ALA A 70 11.45 0.82 -2.16
N VAL A 71 10.47 0.40 -1.35
CA VAL A 71 9.20 1.12 -1.18
C VAL A 71 9.43 2.55 -0.67
N ALA A 72 10.36 2.75 0.26
CA ALA A 72 10.68 4.08 0.76
C ALA A 72 11.22 4.99 -0.36
N GLU A 73 12.09 4.46 -1.22
CA GLU A 73 12.62 5.17 -2.39
C GLU A 73 11.53 5.50 -3.41
N GLU A 74 10.65 4.55 -3.72
CA GLU A 74 9.51 4.77 -4.63
C GLU A 74 8.57 5.87 -4.10
N LEU A 75 8.24 5.84 -2.80
CA LEU A 75 7.42 6.86 -2.15
C LEU A 75 8.09 8.24 -2.16
N ALA A 76 9.40 8.30 -1.93
CA ALA A 76 10.16 9.54 -2.00
C ALA A 76 10.17 10.10 -3.44
N GLY A 77 10.33 9.24 -4.44
CA GLY A 77 10.33 9.61 -5.86
C GLY A 77 9.03 10.24 -6.33
N ILE A 78 7.89 9.89 -5.72
CA ILE A 78 6.58 10.52 -6.00
C ILE A 78 6.22 11.66 -5.03
N GLY A 79 7.15 12.10 -4.18
CA GLY A 79 6.97 13.23 -3.27
C GLY A 79 6.26 12.90 -1.94
N MET A 80 6.05 11.62 -1.62
CA MET A 80 5.40 11.18 -0.37
C MET A 80 6.40 11.00 0.78
N ALA A 81 7.13 12.07 1.13
CA ALA A 81 8.25 12.03 2.08
C ALA A 81 7.91 11.43 3.45
N ALA A 82 6.72 11.73 4.00
CA ALA A 82 6.30 11.18 5.28
C ALA A 82 6.09 9.66 5.21
N ALA A 83 5.52 9.16 4.11
CA ALA A 83 5.32 7.72 3.91
C ALA A 83 6.65 7.00 3.67
N ALA A 84 7.58 7.63 2.94
CA ALA A 84 8.93 7.13 2.76
C ALA A 84 9.64 6.97 4.11
N ALA A 85 9.57 7.98 4.98
CA ALA A 85 10.18 7.92 6.31
C ALA A 85 9.61 6.80 7.19
N ASP A 86 8.30 6.53 7.11
CA ASP A 86 7.68 5.41 7.84
C ASP A 86 8.16 4.05 7.32
N ALA A 87 8.27 3.88 6.00
CA ALA A 87 8.81 2.68 5.36
C ALA A 87 10.29 2.46 5.74
N THR A 88 11.12 3.51 5.73
CA THR A 88 12.52 3.45 6.21
C THR A 88 12.60 3.02 7.68
N LYS A 89 11.73 3.56 8.55
CA LYS A 89 11.67 3.14 9.96
C LYS A 89 11.25 1.68 10.09
N ALA A 90 10.33 1.20 9.25
CA ALA A 90 9.93 -0.20 9.24
C ALA A 90 11.08 -1.12 8.80
N ALA A 91 11.77 -0.77 7.71
CA ALA A 91 12.97 -1.48 7.27
C ALA A 91 14.05 -1.52 8.36
N ALA A 92 14.29 -0.41 9.06
CA ALA A 92 15.28 -0.34 10.14
C ALA A 92 14.92 -1.25 11.34
N ARG A 93 13.63 -1.45 11.64
CA ARG A 93 13.17 -2.38 12.69
C ARG A 93 13.36 -3.85 12.30
N LEU A 94 13.35 -4.15 11.01
CA LEU A 94 13.41 -5.53 10.47
C LEU A 94 14.81 -5.92 9.96
N GLY A 95 15.65 -4.93 9.64
CA GLY A 95 17.06 -5.13 9.27
C GLY A 95 17.93 -5.56 10.46
N PRO A 96 19.21 -5.91 10.22
CA PRO A 96 20.09 -6.48 11.23
C PRO A 96 20.53 -5.45 12.29
N GLN A 97 19.63 -5.09 13.20
CA GLN A 97 19.91 -4.39 14.45
C GLN A 97 19.14 -5.04 15.62
N GLN A 98 19.92 -5.69 16.49
CA GLN A 98 19.62 -6.21 17.83
C GLN A 98 19.05 -7.64 17.94
N ARG A 99 19.91 -8.63 17.66
CA ARG A 99 19.97 -9.91 18.39
C ARG A 99 21.35 -10.05 19.02
#